data_AF-A0A5K4EMR6-F1
#
_entry.id   AF-A0A5K4EMR6-F1
#
_cell.length_a   1.000
_cell.length_b   1.000
_cell.length_c   1.000
_cell.angle_alpha   90.00
_cell.angle_beta   90.00
_cell.angle_gamma   90.00
#
_symmetry.space_group_name_H-M   'P 1'
#
loop_
_entity.id
_entity.type
_entity.pdbx_description
1 polymer ?
#
loop_
_entity_poly.entity_id
_entity_poly.type
_entity_poly.pdbx_seq_one_letter_code
_entity_poly.pdbx_strand_id
1 'polypeptide(L)'
;MYFYQHQTEFLEHGGVLCLQEVCISSSAKEVDKRWALKVLSCVANAGTHYKETICECYGIRAVAECMAKSKSEETQESARDLLEILAEGNPRFSDQVYKGLIGVLPCNSPKAQQLALQSIRILQAKRNTANRALIDRIVYLLESLHLEVQSAVIELVRVLMGFDIVDDILMALITLLKPQHEIQLGKLFTEVTSDDNDDEISSPHMDSNEERYPSHPAPLGSRNISGIPEMKPRSMSNTKSTKLNVKYPSTCANGNSDKTEKMVKKKHRHQSQGSDSEFDGNQPLSVFVQQAAAAKCLHILSQDSSTISRKIIKMGALSNLLYAMGNLEFSDSQRQASLALEKNPDSHYLQMTPLQADILVSNKVNYTGEGL
;
A
#
# COMPACT_ATOMS: atom_id res chain seq x y z
N MET A 1 31.58 26.99 -25.57
CA MET A 1 31.25 26.42 -26.90
C MET A 1 31.45 24.91 -26.91
N TYR A 2 32.69 24.39 -26.85
CA TYR A 2 32.98 22.94 -26.89
C TYR A 2 32.10 22.05 -25.98
N PHE A 3 31.86 22.43 -24.72
CA PHE A 3 31.04 21.65 -23.80
C PHE A 3 29.59 21.46 -24.27
N TYR A 4 28.95 22.51 -24.81
CA TYR A 4 27.61 22.42 -25.37
C TYR A 4 27.58 21.54 -26.63
N GLN A 5 28.61 21.63 -27.47
CA GLN A 5 28.68 20.84 -28.70
C GLN A 5 28.75 19.33 -28.40
N HIS A 6 29.57 18.92 -27.41
CA HIS A 6 29.60 17.52 -26.97
C HIS A 6 28.31 17.06 -26.26
N GLN A 7 27.58 17.96 -25.60
CA GLN A 7 26.27 17.61 -25.02
C GLN A 7 25.21 17.39 -26.10
N THR A 8 25.14 18.26 -27.11
CA THR A 8 24.23 18.07 -28.26
C THR A 8 24.58 16.79 -29.02
N GLU A 9 25.88 16.57 -29.30
CA GLU A 9 26.39 15.33 -29.92
C GLU A 9 26.02 14.08 -29.11
N PHE A 10 26.17 14.11 -27.77
CA PHE A 10 25.79 13.01 -26.89
C PHE A 10 24.28 12.70 -26.90
N LEU A 11 23.42 13.73 -27.01
CA LEU A 11 21.99 13.57 -27.19
C LEU A 11 21.67 12.94 -28.56
N GLU A 12 22.25 13.48 -29.64
CA GLU A 12 22.03 13.05 -31.02
C GLU A 12 22.45 11.59 -31.27
N HIS A 13 23.52 11.13 -30.63
CA HIS A 13 24.01 9.74 -30.75
C HIS A 13 23.34 8.76 -29.78
N GLY A 14 22.21 9.13 -29.16
CA GLY A 14 21.41 8.23 -28.32
C GLY A 14 22.02 7.94 -26.94
N GLY A 15 23.00 8.72 -26.49
CA GLY A 15 23.67 8.53 -25.20
C GLY A 15 22.71 8.53 -24.00
N VAL A 16 21.65 9.32 -24.07
CA VAL A 16 20.56 9.34 -23.07
C VAL A 16 19.90 7.96 -22.93
N LEU A 17 19.59 7.27 -24.04
CA LEU A 17 18.96 5.95 -24.02
C LEU A 17 19.91 4.87 -23.47
N CYS A 18 21.20 4.93 -23.86
CA CYS A 18 22.22 4.03 -23.34
C CYS A 18 22.36 4.14 -21.80
N LEU A 19 22.41 5.36 -21.26
CA LEU A 19 22.47 5.56 -19.81
C LEU A 19 21.19 5.10 -19.10
N GLN A 20 20.01 5.29 -19.70
CA GLN A 20 18.76 4.74 -19.15
C GLN A 20 18.76 3.22 -19.11
N GLU A 21 19.27 2.56 -20.15
CA GLU A 21 19.39 1.09 -20.21
C GLU A 21 20.32 0.58 -19.09
N VAL A 22 21.45 1.25 -18.85
CA VAL A 22 22.33 0.96 -17.70
C VAL A 22 21.58 1.10 -16.37
N CYS A 23 20.77 2.14 -16.20
CA CYS A 23 20.00 2.38 -14.97
C CYS A 23 18.99 1.26 -14.66
N ILE A 24 18.24 0.79 -15.67
CA ILE A 24 17.21 -0.26 -15.49
C ILE A 24 17.77 -1.69 -15.57
N SER A 25 19.01 -1.88 -16.03
CA SER A 25 19.63 -3.19 -16.19
C SER A 25 19.76 -3.93 -14.85
N SER A 26 19.29 -5.18 -14.84
CA SER A 26 19.42 -6.09 -13.69
C SER A 26 20.83 -6.64 -13.51
N SER A 27 21.67 -6.58 -14.54
CA SER A 27 23.07 -7.07 -14.52
C SER A 27 24.11 -5.96 -14.34
N ALA A 28 23.74 -4.69 -14.52
CA ALA A 28 24.63 -3.56 -14.27
C ALA A 28 24.99 -3.43 -12.78
N LYS A 29 26.24 -3.05 -12.49
CA LYS A 29 26.68 -2.82 -11.10
C LYS A 29 26.05 -1.55 -10.57
N GLU A 30 25.78 -1.50 -9.26
CA GLU A 30 25.18 -0.32 -8.63
C GLU A 30 26.03 0.95 -8.76
N VAL A 31 27.35 0.81 -8.86
CA VAL A 31 28.29 1.92 -9.15
C VAL A 31 28.09 2.46 -10.57
N ASP A 32 27.90 1.59 -11.55
CA ASP A 32 27.72 1.97 -12.96
C ASP A 32 26.37 2.69 -13.16
N LYS A 33 25.30 2.18 -12.53
CA LYS A 33 23.99 2.85 -12.45
C LYS A 33 24.11 4.25 -11.86
N ARG A 34 24.85 4.39 -10.76
CA ARG A 34 25.04 5.68 -10.09
C ARG A 34 25.80 6.68 -10.95
N TRP A 35 26.82 6.23 -11.69
CA TRP A 35 27.51 7.09 -12.65
C TRP A 35 26.61 7.48 -13.81
N ALA A 36 25.79 6.56 -14.34
CA ALA A 36 24.80 6.88 -15.37
C ALA A 36 23.80 7.96 -14.89
N LEU A 37 23.26 7.82 -13.68
CA LEU A 37 22.41 8.83 -13.05
C LEU A 37 23.12 10.18 -12.88
N LYS A 38 24.38 10.18 -12.41
CA LYS A 38 25.17 11.42 -12.28
C LYS A 38 25.44 12.11 -13.61
N VAL A 39 25.73 11.36 -14.68
CA VAL A 39 25.92 11.93 -16.03
C VAL A 39 24.59 12.51 -16.55
N LEU A 40 23.47 11.80 -16.36
CA LEU A 40 22.13 12.34 -16.68
C LEU A 40 21.82 13.62 -15.88
N SER A 41 22.21 13.71 -14.61
CA SER A 41 22.07 14.94 -13.80
C SER A 41 22.92 16.09 -14.34
N CYS A 42 24.17 15.83 -14.77
CA CYS A 42 25.02 16.84 -15.42
C CYS A 42 24.41 17.35 -16.74
N VAL A 43 23.78 16.47 -17.52
CA VAL A 43 23.07 16.83 -18.76
C VAL A 43 21.81 17.64 -18.44
N ALA A 44 20.98 17.18 -17.48
CA ALA A 44 19.77 17.87 -17.06
C ALA A 44 20.05 19.28 -16.48
N ASN A 45 21.17 19.46 -15.78
CA ASN A 45 21.59 20.77 -15.24
C ASN A 45 22.11 21.75 -16.29
N ALA A 46 22.36 21.32 -17.54
CA ALA A 46 22.83 22.22 -18.61
C ALA A 46 21.74 23.17 -19.15
N GLY A 47 20.45 22.88 -18.88
CA GLY A 47 19.33 23.75 -19.21
C GLY A 47 18.03 22.98 -19.47
N THR A 48 16.89 23.69 -19.46
CA THR A 48 15.56 23.09 -19.56
C THR A 48 15.38 22.22 -20.81
N HIS A 49 15.91 22.61 -21.96
CA HIS A 49 15.89 21.78 -23.18
C HIS A 49 16.44 20.37 -22.95
N TYR A 50 17.58 20.24 -22.25
CA TYR A 50 18.18 18.94 -21.95
C TYR A 50 17.33 18.13 -20.96
N LYS A 51 16.68 18.78 -19.98
CA LYS A 51 15.70 18.13 -19.11
C LYS A 51 14.54 17.57 -19.93
N GLU A 52 13.99 18.38 -20.83
CA GLU A 52 12.88 17.99 -21.71
C GLU A 52 13.26 16.80 -22.60
N THR A 53 14.42 16.80 -23.27
CA THR A 53 14.87 15.64 -24.07
C THR A 53 15.01 14.37 -23.22
N ILE A 54 15.57 14.45 -22.00
CA ILE A 54 15.64 13.29 -21.09
C ILE A 54 14.23 12.77 -20.77
N CYS A 55 13.28 13.65 -20.52
CA CYS A 55 11.89 13.28 -20.22
C CYS A 55 11.16 12.67 -21.44
N GLU A 56 11.32 13.24 -22.63
CA GLU A 56 10.77 12.75 -23.91
C GLU A 56 11.30 11.36 -24.26
N CYS A 57 12.59 11.10 -24.01
CA CYS A 57 13.21 9.79 -24.13
C CYS A 57 12.81 8.81 -23.00
N TYR A 58 11.66 8.99 -22.32
CA TYR A 58 11.18 8.16 -21.20
C TYR A 58 12.06 8.13 -19.94
N GLY A 59 13.01 9.07 -19.78
CA GLY A 59 13.98 9.07 -18.69
C GLY A 59 13.35 9.07 -17.29
N ILE A 60 12.21 9.74 -17.10
CA ILE A 60 11.47 9.74 -15.83
C ILE A 60 11.13 8.30 -15.40
N ARG A 61 10.65 7.46 -16.34
CA ARG A 61 10.30 6.07 -16.06
C ARG A 61 11.54 5.26 -15.72
N ALA A 62 12.61 5.40 -16.52
CA ALA A 62 13.85 4.66 -16.31
C ALA A 62 14.51 5.00 -14.95
N VAL A 63 14.50 6.27 -14.54
CA VAL A 63 15.07 6.73 -13.28
C VAL A 63 14.20 6.30 -12.08
N ALA A 64 12.87 6.42 -12.17
CA ALA A 64 11.95 5.92 -11.14
C ALA A 64 12.05 4.39 -10.99
N GLU A 65 12.18 3.65 -12.09
CA GLU A 65 12.38 2.20 -12.09
C GLU A 65 13.74 1.81 -11.48
N CYS A 66 14.80 2.55 -11.78
CA CYS A 66 16.11 2.40 -11.14
C CYS A 66 16.03 2.63 -9.62
N MET A 67 15.34 3.69 -9.18
CA MET A 67 15.10 4.00 -7.77
C MET A 67 14.34 2.88 -7.05
N ALA A 68 13.28 2.34 -7.67
CA ALA A 68 12.46 1.28 -7.11
C ALA A 68 13.16 -0.09 -7.03
N LYS A 69 14.12 -0.38 -7.93
CA LYS A 69 14.78 -1.70 -8.07
C LYS A 69 16.23 -1.74 -7.57
N SER A 70 16.88 -0.60 -7.38
CA SER A 70 18.25 -0.52 -6.85
C SER A 70 18.34 -1.05 -5.42
N LYS A 71 19.47 -1.70 -5.11
CA LYS A 71 19.80 -2.19 -3.76
C LYS A 71 20.76 -1.26 -3.00
N SER A 72 21.18 -0.15 -3.60
CA SER A 72 22.17 0.77 -3.05
C SER A 72 21.51 2.11 -2.74
N GLU A 73 21.50 2.51 -1.47
CA GLU A 73 20.90 3.78 -1.05
C GLU A 73 21.51 4.97 -1.79
N GLU A 74 22.83 5.01 -1.96
CA GLU A 74 23.53 6.05 -2.73
C GLU A 74 23.04 6.17 -4.19
N THR A 75 22.60 5.05 -4.78
CA THR A 75 22.06 4.98 -6.15
C THR A 75 20.58 5.40 -6.17
N GLN A 76 19.79 5.03 -5.15
CA GLN A 76 18.42 5.50 -4.96
C GLN A 76 18.37 7.02 -4.71
N GLU A 77 19.29 7.55 -3.91
CA GLU A 77 19.47 8.99 -3.67
C GLU A 77 19.86 9.72 -4.95
N SER A 78 20.83 9.19 -5.72
CA SER A 78 21.19 9.76 -7.02
C SER A 78 20.02 9.76 -8.03
N ALA A 79 19.11 8.78 -7.93
CA ALA A 79 17.91 8.71 -8.77
C ALA A 79 16.84 9.72 -8.31
N ARG A 80 16.63 9.87 -7.00
CA ARG A 80 15.78 10.92 -6.41
C ARG A 80 16.24 12.31 -6.88
N ASP A 81 17.53 12.59 -6.73
CA ASP A 81 18.10 13.91 -7.06
C ASP A 81 17.90 14.25 -8.54
N LEU A 82 18.09 13.27 -9.43
CA LEU A 82 17.81 13.44 -10.86
C LEU A 82 16.32 13.69 -11.12
N LEU A 83 15.39 13.01 -10.44
CA LEU A 83 13.96 13.28 -10.59
C LEU A 83 13.61 14.71 -10.14
N GLU A 84 14.14 15.16 -9.00
CA GLU A 84 13.93 16.54 -8.52
C GLU A 84 14.51 17.58 -9.51
N ILE A 85 15.73 17.35 -10.02
CA ILE A 85 16.34 18.18 -11.08
C ILE A 85 15.45 18.21 -12.32
N LEU A 86 14.89 17.08 -12.76
CA LEU A 86 14.02 17.04 -13.95
C LEU A 86 12.69 17.77 -13.76
N ALA A 87 12.17 17.89 -12.53
CA ALA A 87 10.97 18.67 -12.22
C ALA A 87 11.24 20.17 -11.99
N GLU A 88 12.43 20.53 -11.48
CA GLU A 88 12.77 21.92 -11.15
C GLU A 88 12.94 22.78 -12.41
N GLY A 89 12.22 23.91 -12.46
CA GLY A 89 12.25 24.82 -13.61
C GLY A 89 11.65 24.23 -14.90
N ASN A 90 10.94 23.09 -14.80
CA ASN A 90 10.39 22.36 -15.93
C ASN A 90 8.89 22.08 -15.76
N PRO A 91 8.00 23.07 -15.99
CA PRO A 91 6.56 22.90 -15.83
C PRO A 91 5.98 21.80 -16.73
N ARG A 92 6.55 21.63 -17.93
CA ARG A 92 6.09 20.69 -18.96
C ARG A 92 6.10 19.23 -18.48
N PHE A 93 7.14 18.84 -17.73
CA PHE A 93 7.30 17.47 -17.25
C PHE A 93 7.17 17.28 -15.74
N SER A 94 7.06 18.36 -14.95
CA SER A 94 6.89 18.28 -13.49
C SER A 94 5.77 17.33 -13.05
N ASP A 95 4.63 17.32 -13.76
CA ASP A 95 3.51 16.41 -13.47
C ASP A 95 3.83 14.93 -13.76
N GLN A 96 4.59 14.67 -14.82
CA GLN A 96 5.03 13.33 -15.14
C GLN A 96 6.09 12.82 -14.15
N VAL A 97 7.00 13.68 -13.67
CA VAL A 97 7.93 13.35 -12.58
C VAL A 97 7.18 13.02 -11.29
N TYR A 98 6.22 13.87 -10.91
CA TYR A 98 5.40 13.69 -9.72
C TYR A 98 4.61 12.37 -9.77
N LYS A 99 3.98 12.05 -10.90
CA LYS A 99 3.34 10.73 -11.14
C LYS A 99 4.34 9.57 -11.14
N GLY A 100 5.55 9.79 -11.65
CA GLY A 100 6.65 8.82 -11.62
C GLY A 100 7.07 8.44 -10.21
N LEU A 101 7.23 9.43 -9.32
CA LEU A 101 7.52 9.23 -7.90
C LEU A 101 6.39 8.48 -7.17
N ILE A 102 5.12 8.80 -7.46
CA ILE A 102 3.97 8.02 -6.93
C ILE A 102 4.04 6.55 -7.40
N GLY A 103 4.57 6.29 -8.59
CA GLY A 103 4.84 4.96 -9.12
C GLY A 103 5.97 4.19 -8.41
N VAL A 104 6.83 4.86 -7.63
CA VAL A 104 7.89 4.22 -6.81
C VAL A 104 7.32 3.66 -5.51
N LEU A 105 6.25 4.25 -4.97
CA LEU A 105 5.68 3.89 -3.66
C LEU A 105 5.34 2.40 -3.47
N PRO A 106 4.87 1.63 -4.49
CA PRO A 106 4.62 0.19 -4.34
C PRO A 106 5.87 -0.71 -4.37
N CYS A 107 7.08 -0.17 -4.24
CA CYS A 107 8.31 -0.98 -4.20
C CYS A 107 8.59 -1.57 -2.81
N ASN A 108 9.47 -2.57 -2.73
CA ASN A 108 9.81 -3.28 -1.50
C ASN A 108 11.00 -2.65 -0.73
N SER A 109 11.47 -1.46 -1.10
CA SER A 109 12.62 -0.81 -0.46
C SER A 109 12.14 0.35 0.41
N PRO A 110 12.27 0.27 1.75
CA PRO A 110 11.83 1.32 2.67
C PRO A 110 12.52 2.66 2.39
N LYS A 111 13.82 2.62 2.10
CA LYS A 111 14.59 3.80 1.70
C LYS A 111 14.06 4.43 0.41
N ALA A 112 13.76 3.65 -0.63
CA ALA A 112 13.18 4.19 -1.86
C ALA A 112 11.77 4.78 -1.64
N GLN A 113 10.93 4.13 -0.83
CA GLN A 113 9.62 4.66 -0.42
C GLN A 113 9.77 6.00 0.32
N GLN A 114 10.65 6.06 1.33
CA GLN A 114 10.94 7.26 2.12
C GLN A 114 11.42 8.43 1.23
N LEU A 115 12.41 8.17 0.36
CA LEU A 115 12.95 9.16 -0.57
C LEU A 115 11.85 9.67 -1.54
N ALA A 116 11.03 8.77 -2.08
CA ALA A 116 9.94 9.14 -2.97
C ALA A 116 8.87 10.00 -2.26
N LEU A 117 8.47 9.64 -1.04
CA LEU A 117 7.55 10.43 -0.21
C LEU A 117 8.09 11.85 0.07
N GLN A 118 9.38 11.97 0.37
CA GLN A 118 10.04 13.26 0.61
C GLN A 118 9.96 14.16 -0.64
N SER A 119 10.31 13.64 -1.82
CA SER A 119 10.23 14.39 -3.09
C SER A 119 8.79 14.71 -3.49
N ILE A 120 7.84 13.77 -3.28
CA ILE A 120 6.40 14.02 -3.49
C ILE A 120 5.94 15.20 -2.62
N ARG A 121 6.32 15.24 -1.34
CA ARG A 121 5.99 16.34 -0.42
C ARG A 121 6.53 17.69 -0.91
N ILE A 122 7.79 17.74 -1.37
CA ILE A 122 8.42 18.95 -1.93
C ILE A 122 7.72 19.42 -3.20
N LEU A 123 7.37 18.50 -4.11
CA LEU A 123 6.69 18.82 -5.37
C LEU A 123 5.22 19.17 -5.17
N GLN A 124 4.55 18.60 -4.16
CA GLN A 124 3.16 18.89 -3.82
C GLN A 124 2.99 20.32 -3.30
N ALA A 125 3.94 20.83 -2.52
CA ALA A 125 3.92 22.22 -2.03
C ALA A 125 3.98 23.28 -3.16
N LYS A 126 4.36 22.89 -4.39
CA LYS A 126 4.39 23.74 -5.58
C LYS A 126 3.12 23.61 -6.45
N ARG A 127 2.09 22.89 -5.98
CA ARG A 127 0.87 22.53 -6.73
C ARG A 127 -0.37 23.06 -6.02
N ASN A 128 -1.47 23.16 -6.77
CA ASN A 128 -2.78 23.58 -6.24
C ASN A 128 -3.72 22.41 -5.93
N THR A 129 -3.51 21.26 -6.57
CA THR A 129 -4.34 20.05 -6.44
C THR A 129 -3.47 18.86 -6.05
N ALA A 130 -4.03 17.92 -5.31
CA ALA A 130 -3.36 16.66 -4.98
C ALA A 130 -3.80 15.54 -5.92
N ASN A 131 -2.93 14.56 -6.15
CA ASN A 131 -3.32 13.36 -6.89
C ASN A 131 -4.03 12.38 -5.94
N ARG A 132 -5.32 12.11 -6.19
CA ARG A 132 -6.12 11.17 -5.37
C ARG A 132 -5.52 9.76 -5.23
N ALA A 133 -4.68 9.32 -6.18
CA ALA A 133 -3.95 8.06 -6.04
C ALA A 133 -3.03 8.03 -4.79
N LEU A 134 -2.70 9.17 -4.18
CA LEU A 134 -2.00 9.22 -2.90
C LEU A 134 -2.80 8.63 -1.74
N ILE A 135 -4.14 8.66 -1.75
CA ILE A 135 -4.98 8.16 -0.66
C ILE A 135 -4.73 6.67 -0.46
N ASP A 136 -4.86 5.87 -1.53
CA ASP A 136 -4.58 4.42 -1.52
C ASP A 136 -3.13 4.11 -1.12
N ARG A 137 -2.18 4.97 -1.53
CA ARG A 137 -0.75 4.81 -1.20
C ARG A 137 -0.45 5.15 0.26
N ILE A 138 -1.10 6.15 0.83
CA ILE A 138 -1.01 6.50 2.26
C ILE A 138 -1.53 5.33 3.09
N VAL A 139 -2.73 4.82 2.76
CA VAL A 139 -3.33 3.65 3.43
C VAL A 139 -2.38 2.46 3.40
N TYR A 140 -1.89 2.09 2.22
CA TYR A 140 -0.94 0.97 2.04
C TYR A 140 0.37 1.17 2.83
N LEU A 141 0.96 2.37 2.81
CA LEU A 141 2.26 2.60 3.45
C LEU A 141 2.18 2.78 4.98
N LEU A 142 1.00 3.05 5.55
CA LEU A 142 0.81 3.03 7.01
C LEU A 142 0.87 1.61 7.59
N GLU A 143 0.69 0.56 6.77
CA GLU A 143 0.90 -0.84 7.16
C GLU A 143 2.39 -1.19 7.31
N SER A 144 3.30 -0.37 6.76
CA SER A 144 4.73 -0.64 6.77
C SER A 144 5.29 -0.70 8.19
N LEU A 145 6.04 -1.76 8.50
CA LEU A 145 6.79 -1.92 9.76
C LEU A 145 7.97 -0.93 9.88
N HIS A 146 8.28 -0.18 8.82
CA HIS A 146 9.39 0.75 8.74
C HIS A 146 8.97 2.15 9.22
N LEU A 147 9.46 2.55 10.40
CA LEU A 147 9.11 3.83 11.03
C LEU A 147 9.56 5.04 10.20
N GLU A 148 10.63 4.92 9.43
CA GLU A 148 11.12 5.90 8.47
C GLU A 148 10.14 6.11 7.29
N VAL A 149 9.38 5.09 6.92
CA VAL A 149 8.31 5.19 5.90
C VAL A 149 7.07 5.79 6.53
N GLN A 150 6.60 5.28 7.67
CA GLN A 150 5.43 5.83 8.37
C GLN A 150 5.57 7.32 8.69
N SER A 151 6.74 7.75 9.18
CA SER A 151 7.00 9.16 9.47
C SER A 151 7.00 10.03 8.21
N ALA A 152 7.57 9.54 7.09
CA ALA A 152 7.50 10.22 5.80
C ALA A 152 6.06 10.30 5.24
N VAL A 153 5.22 9.29 5.48
CA VAL A 153 3.79 9.31 5.14
C VAL A 153 3.06 10.36 5.96
N ILE A 154 3.23 10.39 7.29
CA ILE A 154 2.60 11.39 8.17
C ILE A 154 3.01 12.81 7.73
N GLU A 155 4.29 13.04 7.46
CA GLU A 155 4.79 14.33 6.97
C GLU A 155 4.21 14.74 5.60
N LEU A 156 3.93 13.79 4.72
CA LEU A 156 3.20 14.05 3.48
C LEU A 156 1.73 14.38 3.77
N VAL A 157 1.07 13.62 4.63
CA VAL A 157 -0.34 13.85 5.03
C VAL A 157 -0.53 15.25 5.61
N ARG A 158 0.38 15.71 6.49
CA ARG A 158 0.36 17.09 7.05
C ARG A 158 0.31 18.16 5.96
N VAL A 159 1.08 18.00 4.88
CA VAL A 159 1.04 18.90 3.71
C VAL A 159 -0.26 18.76 2.92
N LEU A 160 -0.78 17.53 2.77
CA LEU A 160 -2.03 17.26 2.05
C LEU A 160 -3.30 17.81 2.73
N MET A 161 -3.25 18.18 4.01
CA MET A 161 -4.37 18.83 4.70
C MET A 161 -4.75 20.20 4.11
N GLY A 162 -3.84 20.85 3.37
CA GLY A 162 -4.12 22.09 2.65
C GLY A 162 -4.85 21.90 1.30
N PHE A 163 -5.21 20.66 0.94
CA PHE A 163 -5.69 20.30 -0.40
C PHE A 163 -7.12 19.74 -0.41
N ASP A 164 -7.67 19.64 -1.62
CA ASP A 164 -9.02 19.19 -1.96
C ASP A 164 -9.33 17.73 -1.56
N ILE A 165 -8.31 16.94 -1.22
CA ILE A 165 -8.43 15.53 -0.82
C ILE A 165 -8.43 15.31 0.70
N VAL A 166 -8.44 16.39 1.51
CA VAL A 166 -8.37 16.29 2.98
C VAL A 166 -9.46 15.40 3.57
N ASP A 167 -10.70 15.48 3.07
CA ASP A 167 -11.84 14.72 3.61
C ASP A 167 -11.71 13.23 3.27
N ASP A 168 -11.26 12.91 2.05
CA ASP A 168 -10.99 11.53 1.62
C ASP A 168 -9.88 10.90 2.49
N ILE A 169 -8.80 11.64 2.79
CA ILE A 169 -7.70 11.18 3.66
C ILE A 169 -8.18 10.97 5.10
N LEU A 170 -8.90 11.93 5.68
CA LEU A 170 -9.39 11.80 7.06
C LEU A 170 -10.35 10.61 7.19
N MET A 171 -11.23 10.40 6.23
CA MET A 171 -12.12 9.24 6.22
C MET A 171 -11.32 7.93 6.13
N ALA A 172 -10.33 7.85 5.24
CA ALA A 172 -9.47 6.67 5.11
C ALA A 172 -8.74 6.36 6.44
N LEU A 173 -8.13 7.36 7.09
CA LEU A 173 -7.49 7.20 8.40
C LEU A 173 -8.48 6.73 9.48
N ILE A 174 -9.70 7.28 9.48
CA ILE A 174 -10.77 6.88 10.42
C ILE A 174 -11.24 5.44 10.17
N THR A 175 -11.28 4.96 8.92
CA THR A 175 -11.61 3.55 8.64
C THR A 175 -10.54 2.57 9.11
N LEU A 176 -9.25 2.96 9.08
CA LEU A 176 -8.15 2.13 9.57
C LEU A 176 -8.17 1.90 11.08
N LEU A 177 -8.86 2.76 11.83
CA LEU A 177 -9.02 2.61 13.28
C LEU A 177 -9.95 1.43 13.67
N LYS A 178 -10.88 1.02 12.80
CA LYS A 178 -11.72 -0.18 13.01
C LYS A 178 -11.45 -1.22 11.92
N PRO A 179 -10.42 -2.08 12.07
CA PRO A 179 -10.15 -3.14 11.11
C PRO A 179 -11.31 -4.14 11.01
N GLN A 180 -11.62 -4.61 9.78
CA GLN A 180 -12.83 -5.38 9.46
C GLN A 180 -12.84 -6.84 9.96
N HIS A 181 -12.02 -7.20 10.95
CA HIS A 181 -11.84 -8.59 11.41
C HIS A 181 -13.08 -9.21 12.08
N GLU A 182 -14.05 -8.42 12.55
CA GLU A 182 -15.34 -8.90 13.05
C GLU A 182 -16.08 -9.77 12.01
N ILE A 183 -15.91 -9.51 10.70
CA ILE A 183 -16.56 -10.26 9.62
C ILE A 183 -15.92 -11.66 9.40
N GLN A 184 -14.68 -11.86 9.82
CA GLN A 184 -14.00 -13.16 9.70
C GLN A 184 -14.20 -14.03 10.95
N LEU A 185 -14.09 -13.43 12.15
CA LEU A 185 -14.33 -14.17 13.39
C LEU A 185 -15.78 -14.65 13.50
N GLY A 186 -16.76 -13.81 13.12
CA GLY A 186 -18.17 -14.20 13.11
C GLY A 186 -18.47 -15.37 12.17
N LYS A 187 -17.79 -15.45 11.02
CA LYS A 187 -17.91 -16.58 10.08
C LYS A 187 -17.33 -17.87 10.66
N LEU A 188 -16.16 -17.78 11.27
CA LEU A 188 -15.50 -18.91 11.90
C LEU A 188 -16.34 -19.49 13.05
N PHE A 189 -17.01 -18.65 13.85
CA PHE A 189 -17.94 -19.11 14.88
C PHE A 189 -19.22 -19.72 14.30
N THR A 190 -19.75 -19.24 13.16
CA THR A 190 -20.91 -19.90 12.53
C THR A 190 -20.56 -21.26 11.91
N GLU A 191 -19.40 -21.41 11.27
CA GLU A 191 -18.97 -22.69 10.65
C GLU A 191 -18.72 -23.79 11.70
N VAL A 192 -18.23 -23.43 12.89
CA VAL A 192 -18.03 -24.39 14.02
C VAL A 192 -19.35 -24.79 14.70
N THR A 193 -20.49 -24.19 14.33
CA THR A 193 -21.82 -24.53 14.87
C THR A 193 -22.77 -25.23 13.88
N SER A 194 -22.31 -25.51 12.66
CA SER A 194 -23.13 -26.16 11.62
C SER A 194 -22.85 -27.65 11.42
N ASP A 195 -21.70 -28.17 11.89
CA ASP A 195 -21.34 -29.59 11.80
C ASP A 195 -21.46 -30.26 13.18
N ASP A 196 -22.68 -30.67 13.54
CA ASP A 196 -23.00 -31.88 14.34
C ASP A 196 -24.50 -31.86 14.71
N ASN A 197 -25.29 -32.71 14.05
CA ASN A 197 -26.45 -33.47 14.56
C ASN A 197 -27.33 -33.99 13.39
N ASP A 198 -26.90 -35.08 12.76
CA ASP A 198 -27.75 -35.95 11.93
C ASP A 198 -27.29 -37.42 12.14
N ASP A 199 -27.56 -37.98 13.32
CA ASP A 199 -27.40 -39.40 13.59
C ASP A 199 -28.75 -40.01 14.01
N GLU A 200 -29.37 -40.72 13.06
CA GLU A 200 -30.72 -41.29 13.14
C GLU A 200 -30.68 -42.70 13.74
N ILE A 201 -31.08 -42.88 15.01
CA ILE A 201 -31.30 -44.22 15.59
C ILE A 201 -32.64 -44.34 16.35
N SER A 202 -33.61 -44.92 15.64
CA SER A 202 -34.65 -45.87 16.07
C SER A 202 -35.43 -45.66 17.38
N SER A 203 -36.74 -45.44 17.22
CA SER A 203 -37.79 -45.59 18.24
C SER A 203 -37.90 -47.01 18.81
N PRO A 204 -38.56 -47.17 19.98
CA PRO A 204 -39.86 -47.85 19.95
C PRO A 204 -40.97 -47.21 20.80
N HIS A 205 -42.22 -47.55 20.45
CA HIS A 205 -43.50 -47.13 21.07
C HIS A 205 -43.61 -47.25 22.60
N MET A 206 -44.44 -46.39 23.21
CA MET A 206 -45.72 -46.80 23.86
C MET A 206 -46.69 -45.60 24.08
N ASP A 207 -47.96 -45.92 24.31
CA ASP A 207 -49.15 -45.03 24.43
C ASP A 207 -49.11 -43.91 25.48
N SER A 208 -49.78 -42.77 25.24
CA SER A 208 -51.19 -42.57 25.69
C SER A 208 -51.78 -41.15 25.48
N ASN A 209 -53.09 -41.12 25.17
CA ASN A 209 -54.11 -40.05 25.37
C ASN A 209 -53.94 -38.67 24.66
N GLU A 210 -54.88 -38.28 23.77
CA GLU A 210 -56.09 -37.46 24.03
C GLU A 210 -55.75 -35.98 24.36
N GLU A 211 -56.25 -34.93 23.68
CA GLU A 211 -57.59 -34.74 23.10
C GLU A 211 -57.66 -33.97 21.74
N ARG A 212 -58.86 -34.09 21.15
CA ARG A 212 -59.54 -33.32 20.07
C ARG A 212 -59.64 -31.80 20.34
N TYR A 213 -60.02 -30.86 19.44
CA TYR A 213 -60.71 -30.88 18.12
C TYR A 213 -60.45 -29.55 17.31
N PRO A 214 -61.11 -29.20 16.16
CA PRO A 214 -60.43 -28.52 15.05
C PRO A 214 -61.06 -27.16 14.62
N SER A 215 -60.50 -26.50 13.59
CA SER A 215 -61.24 -26.17 12.34
C SER A 215 -60.45 -25.33 11.31
N HIS A 216 -60.42 -25.81 10.06
CA HIS A 216 -60.36 -24.96 8.86
C HIS A 216 -61.79 -24.80 8.31
N PRO A 217 -62.08 -23.77 7.49
CA PRO A 217 -62.09 -24.04 6.04
C PRO A 217 -61.51 -22.91 5.15
N ALA A 218 -60.99 -23.29 3.99
CA ALA A 218 -60.77 -22.40 2.85
C ALA A 218 -62.06 -22.24 2.02
N PRO A 219 -62.10 -21.34 1.02
CA PRO A 219 -62.22 -21.88 -0.36
C PRO A 219 -61.54 -21.08 -1.50
N LEU A 220 -60.92 -21.85 -2.43
CA LEU A 220 -61.02 -21.80 -3.91
C LEU A 220 -60.76 -20.51 -4.71
N GLY A 221 -59.99 -20.58 -5.83
CA GLY A 221 -59.98 -19.46 -6.80
C GLY A 221 -59.05 -19.40 -8.03
N SER A 222 -58.46 -20.49 -8.55
CA SER A 222 -57.93 -20.66 -9.93
C SER A 222 -57.34 -19.47 -10.76
N ARG A 223 -56.06 -19.60 -11.20
CA ARG A 223 -55.65 -19.80 -12.63
C ARG A 223 -54.12 -19.84 -12.85
N ASN A 224 -53.66 -20.84 -13.61
CA ASN A 224 -52.30 -20.96 -14.16
C ASN A 224 -52.13 -20.14 -15.45
N ILE A 225 -50.95 -19.54 -15.69
CA ILE A 225 -50.28 -19.45 -17.02
C ILE A 225 -48.74 -19.52 -16.86
N SER A 226 -48.15 -20.56 -17.49
CA SER A 226 -46.76 -20.84 -17.94
C SER A 226 -45.52 -19.98 -17.54
N GLY A 227 -44.39 -20.67 -17.28
CA GLY A 227 -43.03 -20.17 -17.60
C GLY A 227 -41.87 -20.68 -16.72
N ILE A 228 -41.07 -21.64 -17.21
CA ILE A 228 -39.87 -22.27 -16.57
C ILE A 228 -38.75 -22.33 -17.65
N PRO A 229 -37.41 -22.36 -17.40
CA PRO A 229 -36.62 -22.26 -16.15
C PRO A 229 -35.47 -21.19 -16.17
N GLU A 230 -34.76 -21.13 -15.05
CA GLU A 230 -33.44 -20.49 -14.82
C GLU A 230 -32.31 -20.92 -15.79
N MET A 231 -31.26 -20.08 -15.91
CA MET A 231 -29.95 -20.48 -16.45
C MET A 231 -28.80 -20.21 -15.48
N LYS A 232 -28.00 -21.25 -15.25
CA LYS A 232 -26.79 -21.28 -14.43
C LYS A 232 -25.55 -21.02 -15.32
N PRO A 233 -24.65 -20.07 -15.03
CA PRO A 233 -23.39 -19.95 -15.77
C PRO A 233 -22.44 -21.12 -15.48
N ARG A 234 -21.87 -21.71 -16.53
CA ARG A 234 -20.86 -22.78 -16.45
C ARG A 234 -19.44 -22.23 -16.42
N SER A 235 -18.54 -23.01 -15.85
CA SER A 235 -17.09 -22.89 -15.98
C SER A 235 -16.63 -22.95 -17.45
N MET A 236 -15.57 -22.20 -17.77
CA MET A 236 -14.86 -22.26 -19.05
C MET A 236 -13.42 -22.70 -18.83
N SER A 237 -13.01 -23.71 -19.58
CA SER A 237 -11.66 -24.27 -19.60
C SER A 237 -10.76 -23.50 -20.57
N ASN A 238 -9.55 -23.14 -20.14
CA ASN A 238 -8.55 -22.56 -21.03
C ASN A 238 -7.78 -23.63 -21.80
N THR A 239 -7.68 -23.44 -23.12
CA THR A 239 -7.06 -24.34 -24.08
C THR A 239 -5.55 -24.14 -24.17
N LYS A 240 -4.84 -25.23 -24.48
CA LYS A 240 -3.41 -25.21 -24.83
C LYS A 240 -3.22 -24.64 -26.25
N SER A 241 -2.13 -23.91 -26.50
CA SER A 241 -1.42 -23.99 -27.78
C SER A 241 0.02 -23.48 -27.78
N THR A 242 0.88 -24.32 -28.38
CA THR A 242 2.11 -24.01 -29.15
C THR A 242 3.07 -22.91 -28.69
N LYS A 243 4.25 -23.32 -28.17
CA LYS A 243 5.51 -22.58 -28.33
C LYS A 243 6.02 -22.75 -29.76
N LEU A 244 6.34 -21.66 -30.45
CA LEU A 244 7.14 -21.68 -31.68
C LEU A 244 8.61 -21.39 -31.37
N ASN A 245 9.49 -22.09 -32.07
CA ASN A 245 10.94 -22.11 -31.86
C ASN A 245 11.61 -21.35 -33.01
N VAL A 246 12.46 -20.37 -32.73
CA VAL A 246 13.26 -19.66 -33.74
C VAL A 246 14.72 -19.67 -33.29
N LYS A 247 15.61 -20.11 -34.19
CA LYS A 247 17.02 -20.37 -33.96
C LYS A 247 17.81 -19.80 -35.13
N TYR A 248 18.86 -19.02 -34.85
CA TYR A 248 19.86 -18.60 -35.84
C TYR A 248 21.30 -18.75 -35.27
N PRO A 249 22.34 -18.86 -36.11
CA PRO A 249 23.56 -19.61 -35.76
C PRO A 249 24.89 -18.81 -35.79
N SER A 250 25.93 -19.37 -35.15
CA SER A 250 27.35 -19.53 -35.61
C SER A 250 28.27 -19.74 -34.38
N THR A 251 29.15 -20.74 -34.23
CA THR A 251 30.49 -20.97 -34.85
C THR A 251 31.38 -19.71 -34.94
N CYS A 252 32.66 -19.64 -34.58
CA CYS A 252 33.64 -20.51 -33.86
C CYS A 252 34.86 -19.60 -33.43
N ALA A 253 35.99 -20.00 -32.83
CA ALA A 253 36.62 -21.29 -32.52
C ALA A 253 37.64 -21.18 -31.32
N ASN A 254 38.27 -22.32 -31.00
CA ASN A 254 39.47 -22.60 -30.18
C ASN A 254 40.44 -21.49 -29.68
N GLY A 255 40.91 -21.69 -28.44
CA GLY A 255 42.23 -21.28 -27.94
C GLY A 255 42.56 -22.04 -26.64
N ASN A 256 43.43 -23.06 -26.70
CA ASN A 256 43.64 -24.03 -25.61
C ASN A 256 45.08 -24.00 -25.09
N SER A 257 45.27 -23.94 -23.76
CA SER A 257 46.48 -24.34 -22.97
C SER A 257 46.59 -23.52 -21.66
N ASP A 258 47.36 -23.94 -20.63
CA ASP A 258 47.47 -25.24 -19.98
C ASP A 258 48.15 -25.00 -18.60
N LYS A 259 47.70 -25.70 -17.53
CA LYS A 259 48.36 -25.93 -16.22
C LYS A 259 49.16 -24.81 -15.51
N THR A 260 48.84 -24.57 -14.24
CA THR A 260 49.52 -25.28 -13.12
C THR A 260 48.84 -25.06 -11.76
N GLU A 261 48.85 -26.10 -10.90
CA GLU A 261 48.20 -26.12 -9.59
C GLU A 261 49.14 -25.75 -8.43
N LYS A 262 48.58 -25.05 -7.42
CA LYS A 262 48.68 -25.24 -5.95
C LYS A 262 48.18 -23.94 -5.28
N MET A 263 47.50 -23.91 -4.13
CA MET A 263 47.51 -24.86 -3.02
C MET A 263 46.29 -24.70 -2.08
N VAL A 264 46.13 -25.65 -1.15
CA VAL A 264 45.27 -25.62 0.08
C VAL A 264 43.75 -25.72 -0.09
N LYS A 265 43.24 -26.92 0.23
CA LYS A 265 41.82 -27.19 0.52
C LYS A 265 41.48 -26.73 1.94
N LYS A 266 40.37 -25.99 2.14
CA LYS A 266 39.65 -25.96 3.42
C LYS A 266 38.17 -26.28 3.16
N LYS A 267 37.63 -27.23 3.92
CA LYS A 267 36.47 -28.05 3.54
C LYS A 267 35.28 -27.71 4.43
N HIS A 268 34.29 -26.98 3.92
CA HIS A 268 32.97 -26.86 4.55
C HIS A 268 31.83 -27.17 3.57
N ARG A 269 31.57 -28.49 3.51
CA ARG A 269 30.26 -29.16 3.41
C ARG A 269 29.06 -28.27 3.00
N HIS A 270 28.51 -28.53 1.82
CA HIS A 270 27.13 -28.18 1.48
C HIS A 270 26.17 -28.71 2.53
N GLN A 271 25.18 -27.90 2.89
CA GLN A 271 23.88 -28.41 3.30
C GLN A 271 22.80 -27.50 2.70
N SER A 272 21.98 -28.09 1.83
CA SER A 272 20.77 -27.48 1.32
C SER A 272 19.74 -27.49 2.43
N GLN A 273 19.19 -26.33 2.79
CA GLN A 273 17.94 -26.23 3.54
C GLN A 273 17.05 -25.25 2.79
N GLY A 274 15.85 -25.72 2.44
CA GLY A 274 14.80 -24.84 1.96
C GLY A 274 14.36 -23.92 3.09
N SER A 275 14.15 -22.65 2.79
CA SER A 275 13.54 -21.70 3.71
C SER A 275 12.02 -21.85 3.65
N ASP A 276 11.51 -22.95 4.19
CA ASP A 276 10.16 -22.96 4.76
C ASP A 276 10.24 -22.05 5.98
N SER A 277 9.86 -20.79 5.81
CA SER A 277 9.84 -19.83 6.92
C SER A 277 8.68 -20.20 7.83
N GLU A 278 8.99 -20.88 8.94
CA GLU A 278 8.09 -21.02 10.07
C GLU A 278 7.53 -19.64 10.43
N PHE A 279 6.20 -19.56 10.53
CA PHE A 279 5.49 -18.33 10.87
C PHE A 279 5.78 -17.99 12.34
N ASP A 280 6.76 -17.11 12.56
CA ASP A 280 7.08 -16.58 13.89
C ASP A 280 5.91 -15.73 14.38
N GLY A 281 5.08 -16.32 15.25
CA GLY A 281 3.83 -15.76 15.77
C GLY A 281 3.98 -14.56 16.71
N ASN A 282 5.09 -13.82 16.59
CA ASN A 282 5.47 -12.66 17.39
C ASN A 282 5.48 -11.35 16.59
N GLN A 283 5.22 -11.38 15.29
CA GLN A 283 4.99 -10.15 14.52
C GLN A 283 3.55 -9.67 14.78
N PRO A 284 3.34 -8.40 15.18
CA PRO A 284 1.98 -7.86 15.27
C PRO A 284 1.32 -7.94 13.90
N LEU A 285 0.09 -8.43 13.85
CA LEU A 285 -0.73 -8.43 12.64
C LEU A 285 -0.65 -7.02 12.01
N SER A 286 -0.26 -6.96 10.73
CA SER A 286 0.08 -5.71 10.04
C SER A 286 -1.03 -4.66 10.12
N VAL A 287 -2.27 -5.16 10.15
CA VAL A 287 -3.53 -4.46 10.44
C VAL A 287 -3.49 -3.61 11.73
N PHE A 288 -2.90 -4.09 12.82
CA PHE A 288 -2.79 -3.33 14.08
C PHE A 288 -1.66 -2.31 14.06
N VAL A 289 -0.57 -2.59 13.34
CA VAL A 289 0.47 -1.58 13.08
C VAL A 289 -0.13 -0.43 12.26
N GLN A 290 -0.93 -0.75 11.26
CA GLN A 290 -1.69 0.21 10.45
C GLN A 290 -2.70 1.01 11.29
N GLN A 291 -3.41 0.36 12.22
CA GLN A 291 -4.33 0.99 13.17
C GLN A 291 -3.60 2.01 14.07
N ALA A 292 -2.46 1.62 14.65
CA ALA A 292 -1.63 2.50 15.49
C ALA A 292 -1.05 3.68 14.70
N ALA A 293 -0.57 3.42 13.47
CA ALA A 293 -0.05 4.46 12.58
C ALA A 293 -1.14 5.45 12.15
N ALA A 294 -2.37 4.99 11.90
CA ALA A 294 -3.52 5.85 11.62
C ALA A 294 -3.92 6.69 12.84
N ALA A 295 -3.98 6.10 14.04
CA ALA A 295 -4.25 6.82 15.29
C ALA A 295 -3.19 7.90 15.56
N LYS A 296 -1.91 7.58 15.37
CA LYS A 296 -0.78 8.51 15.49
C LYS A 296 -0.86 9.65 14.48
N CYS A 297 -1.26 9.36 13.24
CA CYS A 297 -1.47 10.37 12.21
C CYS A 297 -2.58 11.35 12.65
N LEU A 298 -3.75 10.83 13.05
CA LEU A 298 -4.87 11.65 13.54
C LEU A 298 -4.51 12.47 14.79
N HIS A 299 -3.73 11.92 15.72
CA HIS A 299 -3.22 12.65 16.88
C HIS A 299 -2.39 13.89 16.47
N ILE A 300 -1.42 13.71 15.57
CA ILE A 300 -0.55 14.80 15.10
C ILE A 300 -1.37 15.85 14.35
N LEU A 301 -2.32 15.42 13.51
CA LEU A 301 -3.21 16.31 12.78
C LEU A 301 -4.13 17.13 13.70
N SER A 302 -4.66 16.53 14.77
CA SER A 302 -5.43 17.24 15.79
C SER A 302 -4.57 18.25 16.57
N GLN A 303 -3.30 17.91 16.85
CA GLN A 303 -2.36 18.80 17.52
C GLN A 303 -1.97 20.01 16.67
N ASP A 304 -1.77 19.81 15.35
CA ASP A 304 -1.39 20.87 14.42
C ASP A 304 -2.52 21.87 14.14
N SER A 305 -3.80 21.45 14.19
CA SER A 305 -4.92 22.31 13.83
C SER A 305 -6.25 21.98 14.51
N SER A 306 -6.81 22.96 15.22
CA SER A 306 -8.14 22.85 15.83
C SER A 306 -9.29 22.73 14.81
N THR A 307 -9.12 23.20 13.56
CA THR A 307 -10.14 23.05 12.51
C THR A 307 -10.16 21.62 11.97
N ILE A 308 -8.97 21.01 11.83
CA ILE A 308 -8.83 19.60 11.43
C ILE A 308 -9.33 18.71 12.58
N SER A 309 -8.94 18.98 13.82
CA SER A 309 -9.45 18.26 15.00
C SER A 309 -10.99 18.26 15.06
N ARG A 310 -11.66 19.43 14.98
CA ARG A 310 -13.14 19.48 14.93
C ARG A 310 -13.73 18.71 13.75
N LYS A 311 -13.07 18.70 12.58
CA LYS A 311 -13.50 17.91 11.43
C LYS A 311 -13.38 16.39 11.72
N ILE A 312 -12.28 15.95 12.32
CA ILE A 312 -12.04 14.57 12.76
C ILE A 312 -13.17 14.08 13.69
N ILE A 313 -13.57 14.86 14.72
CA ILE A 313 -14.66 14.42 15.62
C ILE A 313 -16.00 14.35 14.86
N LYS A 314 -16.31 15.35 14.02
CA LYS A 314 -17.55 15.38 13.21
C LYS A 314 -17.66 14.23 12.21
N MET A 315 -16.54 13.66 11.78
CA MET A 315 -16.48 12.47 10.93
C MET A 315 -16.60 11.15 11.73
N GLY A 316 -16.93 11.20 13.02
CA GLY A 316 -17.13 10.01 13.85
C GLY A 316 -15.84 9.32 14.30
N ALA A 317 -14.67 9.97 14.18
CA ALA A 317 -13.39 9.37 14.55
C ALA A 317 -13.33 8.87 16.00
N LEU A 318 -14.11 9.46 16.90
CA LEU A 318 -14.15 9.09 18.31
C LEU A 318 -14.42 7.61 18.53
N SER A 319 -15.53 7.07 18.02
CA SER A 319 -15.95 5.70 18.36
C SER A 319 -14.89 4.70 17.88
N ASN A 320 -14.28 4.98 16.72
CA ASN A 320 -13.18 4.20 16.20
C ASN A 320 -11.86 4.39 17.00
N LEU A 321 -11.59 5.58 17.56
CA LEU A 321 -10.46 5.80 18.48
C LEU A 321 -10.67 5.07 19.81
N LEU A 322 -11.89 5.08 20.37
CA LEU A 322 -12.23 4.28 21.55
C LEU A 322 -12.11 2.78 21.28
N TYR A 323 -12.52 2.32 20.09
CA TYR A 323 -12.29 0.94 19.64
C TYR A 323 -10.80 0.60 19.57
N ALA A 324 -9.97 1.48 19.00
CA ALA A 324 -8.51 1.30 18.96
C ALA A 324 -7.85 1.35 20.36
N MET A 325 -8.40 2.11 21.31
CA MET A 325 -8.01 2.07 22.72
C MET A 325 -8.38 0.74 23.40
N GLY A 326 -9.48 0.11 23.00
CA GLY A 326 -9.89 -1.21 23.48
C GLY A 326 -9.09 -2.37 22.90
N ASN A 327 -8.16 -2.13 21.95
CA ASN A 327 -7.39 -3.20 21.32
C ASN A 327 -6.33 -3.79 22.27
N LEU A 328 -6.67 -4.88 22.95
CA LEU A 328 -5.79 -5.62 23.86
C LEU A 328 -4.63 -6.33 23.15
N GLU A 329 -4.69 -6.53 21.82
CA GLU A 329 -3.69 -7.28 21.05
C GLU A 329 -2.48 -6.42 20.66
N PHE A 330 -2.59 -5.08 20.66
CA PHE A 330 -1.48 -4.20 20.32
C PHE A 330 -1.44 -2.91 21.15
N SER A 331 -0.46 -2.82 22.07
CA SER A 331 -0.36 -1.73 23.05
C SER A 331 -0.02 -0.35 22.45
N ASP A 332 0.65 -0.28 21.29
CA ASP A 332 0.88 1.02 20.64
C ASP A 332 -0.41 1.57 20.03
N SER A 333 -1.34 0.73 19.50
CA SER A 333 -2.69 1.21 19.11
C SER A 333 -3.38 1.90 20.28
N GLN A 334 -3.36 1.30 21.47
CA GLN A 334 -3.96 1.88 22.66
C GLN A 334 -3.33 3.23 23.01
N ARG A 335 -1.98 3.29 22.99
CA ARG A 335 -1.23 4.49 23.33
C ARG A 335 -1.50 5.63 22.34
N GLN A 336 -1.40 5.37 21.04
CA GLN A 336 -1.60 6.40 20.02
C GLN A 336 -3.06 6.88 19.99
N ALA A 337 -4.04 5.99 20.18
CA ALA A 337 -5.45 6.37 20.24
C ALA A 337 -5.80 7.17 21.51
N SER A 338 -5.23 6.80 22.67
CA SER A 338 -5.36 7.58 23.92
C SER A 338 -4.80 8.99 23.78
N LEU A 339 -3.59 9.13 23.20
CA LEU A 339 -2.99 10.42 22.90
C LEU A 339 -3.82 11.24 21.89
N ALA A 340 -4.44 10.59 20.90
CA ALA A 340 -5.34 11.24 19.96
C ALA A 340 -6.59 11.83 20.65
N LEU A 341 -7.15 11.13 21.64
CA LEU A 341 -8.29 11.64 22.43
C LEU A 341 -7.89 12.74 23.41
N GLU A 342 -6.73 12.64 24.06
CA GLU A 342 -6.25 13.65 25.03
C GLU A 342 -6.08 15.05 24.38
N LYS A 343 -5.70 15.10 23.09
CA LYS A 343 -5.46 16.36 22.36
C LYS A 343 -6.66 16.90 21.59
N ASN A 344 -7.80 16.21 21.62
CA ASN A 344 -9.03 16.77 21.06
C ASN A 344 -9.58 17.87 21.99
N PRO A 345 -9.98 19.04 21.45
CA PRO A 345 -10.32 20.22 22.24
C PRO A 345 -11.56 20.02 23.11
N ASP A 346 -12.45 19.12 22.69
CA ASP A 346 -13.63 18.73 23.44
C ASP A 346 -13.23 17.67 24.48
N SER A 347 -12.68 18.11 25.61
CA SER A 347 -12.29 17.27 26.75
C SER A 347 -13.46 16.55 27.45
N HIS A 348 -14.62 16.47 26.81
CA HIS A 348 -15.78 15.68 27.25
C HIS A 348 -15.46 14.19 27.39
N TYR A 349 -14.44 13.67 26.70
CA TYR A 349 -13.96 12.29 26.88
C TYR A 349 -13.42 12.02 28.28
N LEU A 350 -12.79 13.02 28.91
CA LEU A 350 -12.31 12.96 30.30
C LEU A 350 -13.45 13.09 31.33
N GLN A 351 -14.66 13.45 30.88
CA GLN A 351 -15.86 13.61 31.72
C GLN A 351 -16.96 12.58 31.43
N MET A 352 -16.75 11.69 30.45
CA MET A 352 -17.77 10.71 30.09
C MET A 352 -17.84 9.57 31.11
N THR A 353 -19.07 9.18 31.42
CA THR A 353 -19.34 7.96 32.19
C THR A 353 -18.98 6.72 31.38
N PRO A 354 -18.59 5.60 32.03
CA PRO A 354 -18.34 4.33 31.34
C PRO A 354 -19.49 3.89 30.44
N LEU A 355 -20.73 4.18 30.84
CA LEU A 355 -21.93 3.84 30.08
C LEU A 355 -22.09 4.67 28.78
N GLN A 356 -21.66 5.93 28.77
CA GLN A 356 -21.60 6.73 27.54
C GLN A 356 -20.49 6.25 26.61
N ALA A 357 -19.34 5.85 27.16
CA ALA A 357 -18.26 5.24 26.39
C ALA A 357 -18.71 3.93 25.72
N ASP A 358 -19.37 3.02 26.46
CA ASP A 358 -19.96 1.78 25.90
C ASP A 358 -20.98 2.06 24.78
N ILE A 359 -21.86 3.04 24.96
CA ILE A 359 -22.84 3.42 23.94
C ILE A 359 -22.14 3.91 22.65
N LEU A 360 -21.05 4.67 22.78
CA LEU A 360 -20.27 5.16 21.64
C LEU A 360 -19.43 4.07 20.98
N VAL A 361 -18.82 3.17 21.75
CA VAL A 361 -18.13 1.97 21.23
C VAL A 361 -19.09 1.04 20.50
N SER A 362 -20.36 0.97 20.93
CA SER A 362 -21.40 0.17 20.27
C SER A 362 -21.87 0.71 18.91
N ASN A 363 -21.33 1.86 18.43
CA ASN A 363 -21.73 2.55 17.20
C ASN A 363 -23.23 2.90 17.10
N LYS A 364 -23.97 2.89 18.21
CA LYS A 364 -25.40 3.22 18.24
C LYS A 364 -25.70 4.73 18.20
N VAL A 365 -24.70 5.57 18.46
CA VAL A 365 -24.81 7.03 18.43
C VAL A 365 -23.52 7.61 17.85
N ASN A 366 -23.63 8.48 16.84
CA ASN A 366 -22.50 9.31 16.40
C ASN A 366 -22.45 10.57 17.27
N TYR A 367 -21.31 10.85 17.91
CA TYR A 367 -21.11 12.11 18.62
C TYR A 367 -20.86 13.24 17.61
N THR A 368 -21.86 14.10 17.40
CA THR A 368 -21.81 15.17 16.39
C THR A 368 -21.01 16.41 16.81
N GLY A 369 -20.61 16.49 18.08
CA GLY A 369 -19.99 17.69 18.66
C GLY A 369 -20.91 18.91 18.72
N GLU A 370 -22.23 18.72 18.57
CA GLU A 370 -23.20 19.82 18.71
C GLU A 370 -23.57 20.02 20.19
N GLY A 371 -22.78 20.89 20.82
CA GLY A 371 -22.86 21.30 22.21
C GLY A 371 -21.85 22.42 22.49
N LEU A 372 -21.82 23.43 21.61
CA LEU A 372 -21.03 24.67 21.72
C LEU A 372 -21.94 25.84 22.10
#